data_AF-A0AAU3D0W3-F1
#
_entry.id   AF-A0AAU3D0W3-F1
#
_cell.length_a   1.000
_cell.length_b   1.000
_cell.length_c   1.000
_cell.angle_alpha   90.00
_cell.angle_beta   90.00
_cell.angle_gamma   90.00
#
_symmetry.space_group_name_H-M   'P 1'
#
loop_
_entity.id
_entity.type
_entity.pdbx_description
1 polymer ?
#
loop_
_entity_poly.entity_id
_entity_poly.type
_entity_poly.pdbx_seq_one_letter_code
_entity_poly.pdbx_strand_id
1 'polypeptide(L)'
;MSARSGRRRRSCAAFGATFLPESVIPYLGLLPLALGLKAAWQGWRHRNEADGEREAGEEDGGPKVVEVAAVPLADGGDNVGAYVPVFATAGAGGMSVYAVVFLILVGVWCFAGRFFATRPLVAGALSRWGHVLLPSVLISLGLLIPVEGGAFGL
;
A
#
# COMPACT_ATOMS: atom_id res chain seq x y z
N MET A 1 15.10 41.17 -21.60
CA MET A 1 15.80 39.92 -21.24
C MET A 1 15.57 39.69 -19.74
N SER A 2 14.61 38.88 -19.30
CA SER A 2 14.64 37.39 -19.30
C SER A 2 15.91 36.90 -18.59
N ALA A 3 15.94 36.11 -17.50
CA ALA A 3 14.96 35.25 -16.87
C ALA A 3 15.51 34.77 -15.49
N ARG A 4 14.60 34.26 -14.65
CA ARG A 4 14.81 33.17 -13.67
C ARG A 4 15.85 33.38 -12.55
N SER A 5 15.35 33.43 -11.31
CA SER A 5 15.20 32.19 -10.54
C SER A 5 14.42 32.44 -9.24
N GLY A 6 13.12 32.20 -9.30
CA GLY A 6 12.30 32.02 -8.10
C GLY A 6 12.76 30.74 -7.40
N ARG A 7 13.57 30.88 -6.35
CA ARG A 7 13.96 29.77 -5.50
C ARG A 7 12.81 29.47 -4.54
N ARG A 8 11.91 28.63 -5.04
CA ARG A 8 11.11 27.63 -4.32
C ARG A 8 10.72 28.01 -2.89
N ARG A 9 9.54 28.65 -2.77
CA ARG A 9 8.73 28.54 -1.56
C ARG A 9 8.39 27.07 -1.39
N ARG A 10 9.16 26.34 -0.57
CA ARG A 10 8.78 25.03 -0.07
C ARG A 10 7.69 25.28 0.96
N SER A 11 6.45 25.31 0.46
CA SER A 11 5.25 25.37 1.29
C SER A 11 5.27 24.23 2.31
N CYS A 12 4.83 24.55 3.51
CA CYS A 12 4.86 23.75 4.74
C CYS A 12 4.04 22.43 4.72
N ALA A 13 4.05 21.68 3.62
CA ALA A 13 3.49 20.32 3.56
C ALA A 13 4.40 19.26 4.21
N ALA A 14 5.55 19.68 4.77
CA ALA A 14 6.53 18.81 5.39
C ALA A 14 6.40 18.84 6.92
N PHE A 15 5.34 18.23 7.45
CA PHE A 15 5.37 17.69 8.82
C PHE A 15 5.38 16.16 8.82
N GLY A 16 4.90 15.49 7.77
CA GLY A 16 5.07 14.05 7.59
C GLY A 16 6.47 13.67 7.05
N ALA A 17 6.99 14.46 6.09
CA ALA A 17 8.30 14.24 5.47
C ALA A 17 9.50 14.60 6.37
N THR A 18 9.28 15.16 7.55
CA THR A 18 10.34 15.57 8.49
C THR A 18 10.69 14.48 9.50
N PHE A 19 9.83 13.45 9.65
CA PHE A 19 10.05 12.35 10.60
C PHE A 19 10.71 11.11 9.98
N LEU A 20 10.67 10.95 8.65
CA LEU A 20 11.41 9.93 7.95
C LEU A 20 12.58 10.58 7.18
N PRO A 21 13.83 10.42 7.64
CA PRO A 21 14.98 10.89 6.89
C PRO A 21 14.97 10.30 5.48
N GLU A 22 15.38 11.07 4.46
CA GLU A 22 15.46 10.59 3.05
C GLU A 22 16.28 9.30 2.94
N SER A 23 17.20 9.05 3.88
CA SER A 23 17.98 7.82 3.94
C SER A 23 17.17 6.58 4.31
N VAL A 24 16.00 6.68 4.95
CA VAL A 24 15.23 5.52 5.47
C VAL A 24 14.13 5.08 4.50
N ILE A 25 13.65 6.00 3.66
CA ILE A 25 12.63 5.75 2.63
C ILE A 25 12.97 4.57 1.72
N PRO A 26 14.21 4.42 1.22
CA PRO A 26 14.54 3.31 0.33
C PRO A 26 14.54 1.95 1.05
N TYR A 27 14.84 1.93 2.35
CA TYR A 27 14.83 0.70 3.15
C TYR A 27 13.43 0.16 3.43
N LEU A 28 12.37 0.97 3.21
CA LEU A 28 11.00 0.49 3.28
C LEU A 28 10.71 -0.60 2.23
N GLY A 29 11.45 -0.62 1.12
CA GLY A 29 11.39 -1.69 0.11
C GLY A 29 11.85 -3.06 0.61
N LEU A 30 12.70 -3.11 1.66
CA LEU A 30 13.07 -4.40 2.26
C LEU A 30 11.89 -5.10 2.93
N LEU A 31 10.89 -4.36 3.42
CA LEU A 31 9.73 -4.92 4.10
C LEU A 31 8.84 -5.76 3.14
N PRO A 32 8.36 -5.23 2.00
CA PRO A 32 7.67 -6.04 1.01
C PRO A 32 8.58 -7.11 0.41
N LEU A 33 9.88 -6.86 0.24
CA LEU A 33 10.81 -7.88 -0.27
C LEU A 33 10.95 -9.07 0.68
N ALA A 34 11.10 -8.83 1.98
CA ALA A 34 11.16 -9.87 3.01
C ALA A 34 9.83 -10.65 3.11
N LEU A 35 8.69 -9.97 3.02
CA LEU A 35 7.37 -10.60 2.99
C LEU A 35 7.19 -11.46 1.73
N GLY A 36 7.61 -10.97 0.56
CA GLY A 36 7.58 -11.71 -0.70
C GLY A 36 8.45 -12.95 -0.67
N LEU A 37 9.67 -12.84 -0.13
CA LEU A 37 10.60 -13.97 0.02
C LEU A 37 10.09 -15.00 1.03
N LYS A 38 9.53 -14.55 2.16
CA LYS A 38 8.90 -15.44 3.16
C LYS A 38 7.72 -16.20 2.56
N ALA A 39 6.86 -15.53 1.79
CA ALA A 39 5.74 -16.16 1.09
C ALA A 39 6.21 -17.19 0.06
N ALA A 40 7.27 -16.88 -0.71
CA ALA A 40 7.87 -17.81 -1.65
C ALA A 40 8.49 -19.04 -0.95
N TRP A 41 9.19 -18.83 0.17
CA TRP A 41 9.82 -19.90 0.94
C TRP A 41 8.80 -20.83 1.59
N GLN A 42 7.72 -20.28 2.16
CA GLN A 42 6.60 -21.08 2.69
C GLN A 42 5.93 -21.91 1.58
N GLY A 43 5.77 -21.34 0.38
CA GLY A 43 5.23 -22.06 -0.78
C GLY A 43 6.15 -23.20 -1.27
N TRP A 44 7.47 -23.03 -1.19
CA TRP A 44 8.44 -24.05 -1.56
C TRP A 44 8.53 -25.18 -0.53
N ARG A 45 8.56 -24.84 0.77
CA ARG A 45 8.60 -25.80 1.88
C ARG A 45 7.38 -26.74 1.88
N HIS A 46 6.22 -26.20 1.53
CA HIS A 46 4.98 -26.97 1.49
C HIS A 46 4.87 -27.97 0.33
N ARG A 47 5.70 -27.84 -0.72
CA ARG A 47 5.84 -28.86 -1.77
C ARG A 47 6.82 -29.97 -1.40
N ASN A 48 7.68 -29.74 -0.41
CA ASN A 48 8.77 -30.65 -0.04
C ASN A 48 8.48 -31.47 1.24
N GLU A 49 7.51 -31.03 2.05
CA GLU A 49 7.01 -31.72 3.24
C GLU A 49 5.56 -32.20 2.96
N ALA A 50 5.42 -33.31 2.22
CA ALA A 50 4.26 -34.19 2.38
C ALA A 50 4.59 -35.10 3.57
N ASP A 51 3.71 -35.10 4.58
CA ASP A 51 3.81 -35.78 5.88
C ASP A 51 4.68 -35.06 6.94
N GLY A 52 4.00 -34.30 7.79
CA GLY A 52 4.60 -33.66 8.95
C GLY A 52 3.81 -32.44 9.43
N GLU A 53 2.66 -32.72 10.05
CA GLU A 53 1.94 -31.89 11.03
C GLU A 53 2.33 -30.41 11.13
N ARG A 54 1.42 -29.54 10.68
CA ARG A 54 1.52 -28.10 10.92
C ARG A 54 0.96 -27.73 12.28
N GLU A 55 1.85 -27.65 13.25
CA GLU A 55 1.76 -26.66 14.32
C GLU A 55 2.36 -25.33 13.82
N ALA A 56 1.51 -24.44 13.32
CA ALA A 56 1.86 -23.03 13.16
C ALA A 56 0.57 -22.20 13.03
N GLY A 57 -0.08 -21.97 14.17
CA GLY A 57 -1.01 -20.86 14.42
C GLY A 57 -1.97 -20.53 13.28
N GLU A 58 -3.03 -21.33 13.14
CA GLU A 58 -4.32 -20.79 12.70
C GLU A 58 -4.74 -19.74 13.74
N GLU A 59 -4.36 -18.48 13.53
CA GLU A 59 -5.27 -17.40 13.90
C GLU A 59 -6.46 -17.50 12.93
N ASP A 60 -7.43 -18.29 13.36
CA ASP A 60 -8.74 -18.44 12.74
C ASP A 60 -9.39 -17.05 12.59
N GLY A 61 -9.75 -16.71 11.36
CA GLY A 61 -10.38 -15.44 10.99
C GLY A 61 -9.50 -14.60 10.08
N GLY A 62 -10.02 -14.27 8.90
CA GLY A 62 -9.37 -13.34 7.96
C GLY A 62 -9.02 -11.98 8.59
N PRO A 63 -8.38 -11.08 7.81
CA PRO A 63 -7.85 -9.81 8.31
C PRO A 63 -8.84 -9.11 9.25
N LYS A 64 -8.43 -8.85 10.49
CA LYS A 64 -9.29 -8.25 11.50
C LYS A 64 -9.74 -6.89 10.98
N VAL A 65 -11.01 -6.51 11.18
CA VAL A 65 -11.55 -5.22 10.69
C VAL A 65 -10.67 -4.04 11.12
N VAL A 66 -10.11 -4.10 12.33
CA VAL A 66 -9.19 -3.09 12.86
C VAL A 66 -7.88 -3.03 12.08
N GLU A 67 -7.35 -4.17 11.61
CA GLU A 67 -6.12 -4.25 10.81
C GLU A 67 -6.36 -3.66 9.42
N VAL A 68 -7.49 -4.01 8.79
CA VAL A 68 -7.90 -3.46 7.49
C VAL A 68 -8.17 -1.95 7.56
N ALA A 69 -8.72 -1.46 8.67
CA ALA A 69 -8.96 -0.03 8.87
C ALA A 69 -7.69 0.73 9.27
N ALA A 70 -6.78 0.10 10.01
CA ALA A 70 -5.52 0.71 10.44
C ALA A 70 -4.57 0.95 9.27
N VAL A 71 -4.56 0.08 8.25
CA VAL A 71 -3.67 0.23 7.08
C VAL A 71 -3.94 1.54 6.31
N PRO A 72 -5.16 1.85 5.84
CA PRO A 72 -5.45 3.14 5.21
C PRO A 72 -5.28 4.35 6.11
N LEU A 73 -5.48 4.20 7.43
CA LEU A 73 -5.24 5.29 8.38
C LEU A 73 -3.74 5.60 8.53
N ALA A 74 -2.91 4.55 8.55
CA ALA A 74 -1.46 4.68 8.61
C ALA A 74 -0.90 5.22 7.28
N ASP A 75 -1.43 4.76 6.15
CA ASP A 75 -1.01 5.19 4.80
C ASP A 75 -1.53 6.60 4.48
N GLY A 76 -2.78 6.91 4.83
CA GLY A 76 -3.46 8.15 4.45
C GLY A 76 -2.94 9.43 5.11
N GLY A 77 -1.90 9.36 5.95
CA GLY A 77 -1.29 10.54 6.57
C GLY A 77 -0.63 11.49 5.56
N ASP A 78 -0.04 10.96 4.48
CA ASP A 78 0.53 11.76 3.39
C ASP A 78 -0.56 12.51 2.61
N ASN A 79 -1.70 11.84 2.40
CA ASN A 79 -2.87 12.36 1.74
C ASN A 79 -3.47 13.52 2.55
N VAL A 80 -3.64 13.36 3.87
CA VAL A 80 -4.16 14.44 4.73
C VAL A 80 -3.28 15.69 4.66
N GLY A 81 -1.95 15.55 4.70
CA GLY A 81 -1.03 16.69 4.62
C GLY A 81 -1.12 17.49 3.32
N ALA A 82 -1.39 16.83 2.19
CA ALA A 82 -1.57 17.47 0.88
C ALA A 82 -2.96 18.12 0.72
N TYR A 83 -3.99 17.55 1.34
CA TYR A 83 -5.37 18.02 1.20
C TYR A 83 -5.80 19.05 2.24
N VAL A 84 -5.11 19.17 3.39
CA VAL A 84 -5.40 20.20 4.42
C VAL A 84 -5.48 21.63 3.88
N PRO A 85 -4.53 22.13 3.05
CA PRO A 85 -4.65 23.47 2.48
C PRO A 85 -5.83 23.60 1.50
N VAL A 86 -6.15 22.54 0.76
CA VAL A 86 -7.28 22.51 -0.18
C VAL A 86 -8.60 22.62 0.59
N PHE A 87 -8.75 21.84 1.67
CA PHE A 87 -9.93 21.88 2.53
C PHE A 87 -10.06 23.19 3.31
N ALA A 88 -8.94 23.79 3.73
CA ALA A 88 -8.93 25.11 4.34
C ALA A 88 -9.51 26.20 3.40
N THR A 89 -9.37 26.02 2.09
CA THR A 89 -9.93 26.95 1.09
C THR A 89 -11.34 26.58 0.59
N ALA A 90 -11.77 25.33 0.72
CA ALA A 90 -13.04 24.83 0.17
C ALA A 90 -14.28 25.09 1.06
N GLY A 91 -14.08 25.38 2.35
CA GLY A 91 -15.17 25.60 3.30
C GLY A 91 -16.02 24.34 3.60
N ALA A 92 -16.96 24.44 4.54
CA ALA A 92 -17.75 23.31 5.01
C ALA A 92 -18.63 22.65 3.93
N GLY A 93 -19.13 23.44 2.97
CA GLY A 93 -19.92 22.94 1.84
C GLY A 93 -19.08 22.17 0.80
N GLY A 94 -17.85 22.61 0.52
CA GLY A 94 -16.94 21.86 -0.36
C GLY A 94 -16.46 20.56 0.27
N MET A 95 -16.21 20.58 1.59
CA MET A 95 -15.82 19.40 2.37
C MET A 95 -16.83 18.26 2.26
N SER A 96 -18.14 18.57 2.36
CA SER A 96 -19.18 17.55 2.27
C SER A 96 -19.28 16.93 0.87
N VAL A 97 -19.12 17.74 -0.18
CA VAL A 97 -19.08 17.22 -1.57
C VAL A 97 -17.90 16.27 -1.76
N TYR A 98 -16.69 16.64 -1.30
CA TYR A 98 -15.53 15.76 -1.39
C TYR A 98 -15.74 14.46 -0.61
N ALA A 99 -16.28 14.53 0.60
CA ALA A 99 -16.57 13.35 1.41
C ALA A 99 -17.58 12.42 0.73
N VAL A 100 -18.66 12.96 0.16
CA VAL A 100 -19.68 12.17 -0.54
C VAL A 100 -19.09 11.50 -1.78
N VAL A 101 -18.34 12.22 -2.61
CA VAL A 101 -17.70 11.65 -3.81
C VAL A 101 -16.71 10.55 -3.43
N PHE A 102 -15.89 10.79 -2.40
CA PHE A 102 -14.94 9.80 -1.89
C PHE A 102 -15.65 8.52 -1.43
N LEU A 103 -16.72 8.64 -0.63
CA LEU A 103 -17.48 7.49 -0.16
C LEU A 103 -18.17 6.73 -1.30
N ILE A 104 -18.66 7.42 -2.33
CA ILE A 104 -19.21 6.79 -3.53
C ILE A 104 -18.12 5.97 -4.24
N LEU A 105 -16.94 6.54 -4.47
CA LEU A 105 -15.83 5.84 -5.12
C LEU A 105 -15.38 4.61 -4.31
N VAL A 106 -15.26 4.74 -2.99
CA VAL A 106 -14.96 3.60 -2.10
C VAL A 106 -16.05 2.53 -2.19
N GLY A 107 -17.32 2.94 -2.21
CA GLY A 107 -18.46 2.02 -2.38
C GLY A 107 -18.41 1.26 -3.71
N VAL A 108 -18.12 1.95 -4.80
CA VAL A 108 -17.93 1.33 -6.13
C VAL A 108 -16.78 0.34 -6.11
N TRP A 109 -15.65 0.68 -5.50
CA TRP A 109 -14.49 -0.19 -5.41
C TRP A 109 -14.76 -1.43 -4.53
N CYS A 110 -15.42 -1.25 -3.38
CA CYS A 110 -15.88 -2.35 -2.53
C CYS A 110 -16.84 -3.28 -3.27
N PHE A 111 -17.79 -2.72 -4.02
CA PHE A 111 -18.71 -3.52 -4.83
C PHE A 111 -17.98 -4.29 -5.93
N ALA A 112 -17.06 -3.64 -6.65
CA ALA A 112 -16.22 -4.29 -7.64
C ALA A 112 -15.41 -5.43 -7.02
N GLY A 113 -14.74 -5.19 -5.90
CA GLY A 113 -13.99 -6.20 -5.14
C GLY A 113 -14.87 -7.39 -4.73
N ARG A 114 -16.07 -7.13 -4.19
CA ARG A 114 -17.04 -8.18 -3.85
C ARG A 114 -17.51 -8.95 -5.09
N PHE A 115 -17.76 -8.26 -6.19
CA PHE A 115 -18.19 -8.88 -7.45
C PHE A 115 -17.10 -9.79 -8.02
N PHE A 116 -15.84 -9.36 -8.00
CA PHE A 116 -14.71 -10.19 -8.41
C PHE A 116 -14.48 -11.38 -7.45
N ALA A 117 -14.56 -11.16 -6.14
CA ALA A 117 -14.37 -12.21 -5.14
C ALA A 117 -15.46 -13.29 -5.18
N THR A 118 -16.70 -12.93 -5.53
CA THR A 118 -17.84 -13.88 -5.62
C THR A 118 -17.90 -14.66 -6.93
N ARG A 119 -17.07 -14.31 -7.94
CA ARG A 119 -17.01 -15.04 -9.21
C ARG A 119 -16.04 -16.23 -9.09
N PRO A 120 -16.51 -17.48 -9.24
CA PRO A 120 -15.69 -18.68 -9.03
C PRO A 120 -14.51 -18.79 -10.01
N LEU A 121 -14.64 -18.24 -11.22
CA LEU A 121 -13.53 -18.16 -12.18
C LEU A 121 -12.39 -17.26 -11.71
N VAL A 122 -12.73 -16.12 -11.09
CA VAL A 122 -11.75 -15.16 -10.58
C VAL A 122 -11.13 -15.69 -9.30
N ALA A 123 -11.94 -16.24 -8.38
CA ALA A 123 -11.44 -16.89 -7.18
C ALA A 123 -10.51 -18.08 -7.49
N GLY A 124 -10.86 -18.90 -8.49
CA GLY A 124 -10.02 -20.00 -8.96
C GLY A 124 -8.74 -19.54 -9.66
N ALA A 125 -8.81 -18.45 -10.44
CA ALA A 125 -7.61 -17.85 -11.04
C ALA A 125 -6.71 -17.21 -9.98
N LEU A 126 -7.28 -16.51 -8.99
CA LEU A 126 -6.54 -15.91 -7.87
C LEU A 126 -5.91 -16.96 -6.96
N SER A 127 -6.57 -18.09 -6.69
CA SER A 127 -5.94 -19.16 -5.90
C SER A 127 -4.79 -19.83 -6.67
N ARG A 128 -4.97 -20.02 -7.99
CA ARG A 128 -3.97 -20.65 -8.85
C ARG A 128 -2.80 -19.74 -9.22
N TRP A 129 -2.98 -18.42 -9.23
CA TRP A 129 -1.90 -17.47 -9.55
C TRP A 129 -1.42 -16.70 -8.33
N GLY A 130 -2.24 -16.51 -7.30
CA GLY A 130 -1.94 -15.65 -6.15
C GLY A 130 -0.69 -16.06 -5.40
N HIS A 131 -0.39 -17.36 -5.31
CA HIS A 131 0.84 -17.87 -4.70
C HIS A 131 2.12 -17.54 -5.50
N VAL A 132 1.99 -17.08 -6.75
CA VAL A 132 3.10 -16.60 -7.60
C VAL A 132 3.04 -15.08 -7.77
N LEU A 133 1.83 -14.55 -7.98
CA LEU A 133 1.55 -13.14 -8.28
C LEU A 133 1.80 -12.25 -7.06
N LEU A 134 1.44 -12.72 -5.86
CA LEU A 134 1.62 -11.94 -4.64
C LEU A 134 3.11 -11.81 -4.26
N PRO A 135 3.93 -12.90 -4.25
CA PRO A 135 5.37 -12.77 -4.10
C PRO A 135 6.03 -11.94 -5.20
N SER A 136 5.63 -12.10 -6.46
CA SER A 136 6.26 -11.37 -7.57
C SER A 136 6.02 -9.87 -7.48
N VAL A 137 4.80 -9.44 -7.17
CA VAL A 137 4.46 -8.02 -6.98
C VAL A 137 5.20 -7.45 -5.76
N LEU A 138 5.26 -8.18 -4.64
CA LEU A 138 5.98 -7.77 -3.43
C LEU A 138 7.49 -7.64 -3.67
N ILE A 139 8.10 -8.60 -4.37
CA ILE A 139 9.51 -8.56 -4.75
C ILE A 139 9.75 -7.38 -5.71
N SER A 140 8.89 -7.20 -6.71
CA SER A 140 9.00 -6.09 -7.67
C SER A 140 8.92 -4.74 -6.99
N LEU A 141 7.93 -4.51 -6.12
CA LEU A 141 7.83 -3.28 -5.32
C LEU A 141 9.04 -3.12 -4.40
N GLY A 142 9.47 -4.19 -3.73
CA GLY A 142 10.60 -4.17 -2.82
C GLY A 142 11.94 -3.89 -3.48
N LEU A 143 12.07 -4.17 -4.78
CA LEU A 143 13.21 -3.77 -5.62
C LEU A 143 13.03 -2.37 -6.24
N LEU A 144 11.81 -1.98 -6.59
CA LEU A 144 11.53 -0.67 -7.20
C LEU A 144 11.76 0.49 -6.23
N ILE A 145 11.32 0.33 -4.97
CA ILE A 145 11.40 1.38 -3.94
C ILE A 145 12.85 1.80 -3.63
N PRO A 146 13.83 0.87 -3.44
CA PRO A 146 15.22 1.25 -3.23
C PRO A 146 15.89 1.89 -4.46
N VAL A 147 15.49 1.47 -5.67
CA VAL A 147 16.04 1.95 -6.94
C VAL A 147 15.57 3.36 -7.24
N GLU A 148 14.27 3.64 -7.14
CA GLU A 148 13.73 4.99 -7.33
C GLU A 148 14.04 5.93 -6.16
N GLY A 149 14.19 5.38 -4.94
CA GLY A 149 14.55 6.13 -3.73
C GLY A 149 16.02 6.57 -3.64
N GLY A 150 16.85 6.25 -4.64
CA GLY A 150 18.24 6.70 -4.69
C GLY A 150 19.20 5.99 -3.73
N ALA A 151 18.82 4.83 -3.15
CA ALA A 151 19.72 4.04 -2.29
C ALA A 151 21.02 3.61 -2.99
N PHE A 152 20.97 3.54 -4.32
CA PHE A 152 22.09 3.11 -5.16
C PHE A 152 22.80 4.26 -5.88
N GLY A 153 22.39 5.52 -5.68
CA GLY A 153 23.09 6.69 -6.24
C GLY A 153 23.27 6.65 -7.77
N LEU A 154 22.27 6.15 -8.51
CA LEU A 154 22.18 6.23 -9.97
C LEU A 154 21.16 7.29 -10.40
#